data_AF-A0A7S3S2Z0-F1
#
_entry.id   AF-A0A7S3S2Z0-F1
#
_cell.length_a   1.000
_cell.length_b   1.000
_cell.length_c   1.000
_cell.angle_alpha   90.00
_cell.angle_beta   90.00
_cell.angle_gamma   90.00
#
_symmetry.space_group_name_H-M   'P 1'
#
loop_
_entity.id
_entity.type
_entity.pdbx_description
1 polymer ?
#
loop_
_entity_poly.entity_id
_entity_poly.type
_entity_poly.pdbx_seq_one_letter_code
_entity_poly.pdbx_strand_id
1 'polypeptide(L)'
;FLPALRHALGRSAALTKWGQWAATRPDLVPPSVCEALSVLHAHAPAHAAAISRAEVEAATGASIEDYFDAWEDEPLASGSIGQVHLARLNGSAVAVKVRHPRVGAELEADFRLLELLARAVDSVPGLRWLDAQSTVKQFGWALQRQASLEEEAR
;
A
#
# COMPACT_ATOMS: atom_id res chain seq x y z
N PHE A 1 -0.61 26.21 3.20
CA PHE A 1 0.38 25.18 2.81
C PHE A 1 -0.14 23.75 2.98
N LEU A 2 -0.64 23.35 4.16
CA LEU A 2 -1.23 22.01 4.40
C LEU A 2 -2.48 21.62 3.55
N PRO A 3 -3.43 22.52 3.22
CA PRO A 3 -4.63 22.14 2.47
C PRO A 3 -4.37 21.81 0.99
N ALA A 4 -3.41 22.51 0.38
CA ALA A 4 -2.98 22.29 -1.00
C ALA A 4 -2.21 20.96 -1.13
N LEU A 5 -1.38 20.64 -0.12
CA LEU A 5 -0.70 19.35 -0.03
C LEU A 5 -1.71 18.21 0.08
N ARG A 6 -2.75 18.33 0.92
CA ARG A 6 -3.84 17.34 1.03
C ARG A 6 -4.57 17.11 -0.31
N HIS A 7 -4.82 18.17 -1.07
CA HIS A 7 -5.53 18.08 -2.34
C HIS A 7 -4.66 17.50 -3.47
N ALA A 8 -3.35 17.73 -3.43
CA ALA A 8 -2.40 17.16 -4.39
C ALA A 8 -2.03 15.70 -4.07
N LEU A 9 -1.83 15.36 -2.78
CA LEU A 9 -1.45 14.02 -2.32
C LEU A 9 -2.62 13.02 -2.37
N GLY A 10 -3.86 13.48 -2.17
CA GLY A 10 -5.06 12.61 -2.15
C GLY A 10 -5.49 12.03 -3.50
N ARG A 11 -4.82 12.39 -4.62
CA ARG A 11 -5.15 11.87 -5.97
C ARG A 11 -4.17 10.84 -6.51
N SER A 12 -3.02 10.63 -5.86
CA SER A 12 -2.02 9.61 -6.24
C SER A 12 -1.82 8.64 -5.08
N ALA A 13 -2.00 7.34 -5.37
CA ALA A 13 -1.78 6.30 -4.39
C ALA A 13 -0.29 6.22 -3.97
N ALA A 14 0.65 6.65 -4.84
CA ALA A 14 2.09 6.79 -4.52
C ALA A 14 2.29 7.74 -3.38
N LEU A 15 1.73 8.94 -3.55
CA LEU A 15 2.01 10.06 -2.67
C LEU A 15 1.38 9.81 -1.30
N THR A 16 0.22 9.16 -1.29
CA THR A 16 -0.40 8.64 -0.07
C THR A 16 0.48 7.57 0.59
N LYS A 17 0.96 6.57 -0.15
CA LYS A 17 1.79 5.49 0.41
C LYS A 17 3.18 5.94 0.84
N TRP A 18 3.81 6.83 0.09
CA TRP A 18 5.07 7.46 0.45
C TRP A 18 4.89 8.30 1.70
N GLY A 19 3.81 9.09 1.77
CA GLY A 19 3.51 9.85 2.97
C GLY A 19 3.23 8.97 4.18
N GLN A 20 2.54 7.84 4.00
CA GLN A 20 2.37 6.82 5.04
C GLN A 20 3.73 6.27 5.51
N TRP A 21 4.59 5.83 4.60
CA TRP A 21 5.93 5.32 4.94
C TRP A 21 6.84 6.37 5.56
N ALA A 22 6.84 7.60 5.03
CA ALA A 22 7.63 8.71 5.53
C ALA A 22 7.22 9.08 6.96
N ALA A 23 5.92 9.02 7.26
CA ALA A 23 5.39 9.27 8.60
C ALA A 23 5.83 8.22 9.64
N THR A 24 6.30 7.04 9.24
CA THR A 24 6.85 6.02 10.16
C THR A 24 8.38 6.04 10.28
N ARG A 25 9.06 6.96 9.58
CA ARG A 25 10.53 7.06 9.53
C ARG A 25 11.07 8.38 10.12
N PRO A 26 10.91 8.62 11.44
CA PRO A 26 11.44 9.81 12.10
C PRO A 26 12.98 9.89 12.09
N ASP A 27 13.66 8.78 11.73
CA ASP A 27 15.09 8.69 11.50
C ASP A 27 15.53 9.29 10.14
N LEU A 28 14.62 9.37 9.17
CA LEU A 28 14.87 9.94 7.83
C LEU A 28 14.10 11.23 7.55
N VAL A 29 12.97 11.44 8.23
CA VAL A 29 12.03 12.53 7.97
C VAL A 29 11.85 13.35 9.25
N PRO A 30 11.88 14.69 9.20
CA PRO A 30 11.71 15.52 10.38
C PRO A 30 10.40 15.20 11.13
N PRO A 31 10.40 15.13 12.48
CA PRO A 31 9.22 14.71 13.26
C PRO A 31 7.95 15.52 12.95
N SER A 32 8.06 16.82 12.74
CA SER A 32 6.94 17.70 12.38
C SER A 32 6.34 17.40 11.01
N VAL A 33 7.16 16.87 10.08
CA VAL A 33 6.72 16.41 8.77
C VAL A 33 6.09 15.02 8.87
N CYS A 34 6.64 14.12 9.70
CA CYS A 34 6.02 12.82 9.98
C CYS A 34 4.60 12.96 10.55
N GLU A 35 4.42 13.85 11.53
CA GLU A 35 3.11 14.12 12.14
C GLU A 35 2.11 14.65 11.11
N ALA A 36 2.54 15.60 10.25
CA ALA A 36 1.70 16.13 9.17
C ALA A 36 1.31 15.07 8.12
N LEU A 37 2.18 14.09 7.86
CA LEU A 37 1.94 13.01 6.90
C LEU A 37 1.16 11.83 7.52
N SER A 38 1.09 11.72 8.84
CA SER A 38 0.36 10.65 9.55
C SER A 38 -1.12 10.57 9.14
N VAL A 39 -1.73 11.71 8.82
CA VAL A 39 -3.12 11.83 8.33
C VAL A 39 -3.39 11.02 7.06
N LEU A 40 -2.34 10.67 6.29
CA LEU A 40 -2.43 9.87 5.08
C LEU A 40 -2.67 8.39 5.37
N HIS A 41 -2.52 7.94 6.63
CA HIS A 41 -2.88 6.58 7.07
C HIS A 41 -4.39 6.35 7.19
N ALA A 42 -5.22 7.36 6.88
CA ALA A 42 -6.67 7.21 6.92
C ALA A 42 -7.14 6.04 6.02
N HIS A 43 -8.17 5.34 6.50
CA HIS A 43 -8.74 4.10 5.95
C HIS A 43 -8.86 4.10 4.42
N ALA A 44 -8.27 3.09 3.79
CA ALA A 44 -8.46 2.85 2.37
C ALA A 44 -9.87 2.26 2.14
N PRO A 45 -10.60 2.71 1.11
CA PRO A 45 -11.89 2.13 0.77
C PRO A 45 -11.73 0.63 0.48
N ALA A 46 -12.70 -0.17 0.95
CA ALA A 46 -12.79 -1.58 0.60
C ALA A 46 -13.33 -1.72 -0.82
N HIS A 47 -12.84 -2.72 -1.56
CA HIS A 47 -13.43 -3.11 -2.84
C HIS A 47 -14.55 -4.14 -2.63
N ALA A 48 -15.41 -4.31 -3.63
CA ALA A 48 -16.56 -5.20 -3.55
C ALA A 48 -16.14 -6.67 -3.36
N ALA A 49 -16.80 -7.40 -2.47
CA ALA A 49 -16.48 -8.80 -2.15
C ALA A 49 -16.38 -9.72 -3.37
N ALA A 50 -17.18 -9.47 -4.42
CA ALA A 50 -17.11 -10.22 -5.68
C ALA A 50 -15.71 -10.19 -6.34
N ILE A 51 -14.96 -9.10 -6.16
CA ILE A 51 -13.58 -8.99 -6.66
C ILE A 51 -12.66 -9.89 -5.83
N SER A 52 -12.76 -9.83 -4.49
CA SER A 52 -11.99 -10.74 -3.61
C SER A 52 -12.23 -12.20 -3.96
N ARG A 53 -13.50 -12.59 -4.16
CA ARG A 53 -13.86 -13.94 -4.55
C ARG A 53 -13.18 -14.33 -5.86
N ALA A 54 -13.36 -13.54 -6.91
CA ALA A 54 -12.78 -13.82 -8.22
C ALA A 54 -11.25 -13.95 -8.19
N GLU A 55 -10.55 -13.08 -7.46
CA GLU A 55 -9.08 -13.13 -7.34
C GLU A 55 -8.61 -14.38 -6.59
N VAL A 56 -9.30 -14.76 -5.51
CA VAL A 56 -8.99 -15.97 -4.74
C VAL A 56 -9.22 -17.21 -5.58
N GLU A 57 -10.37 -17.31 -6.24
CA GLU A 57 -10.72 -18.46 -7.09
C GLU A 57 -9.76 -18.61 -8.28
N ALA A 58 -9.33 -17.48 -8.87
CA ALA A 58 -8.31 -17.49 -9.92
C ALA A 58 -6.95 -17.98 -9.40
N ALA A 59 -6.58 -17.64 -8.17
CA ALA A 59 -5.32 -18.04 -7.56
C ALA A 59 -5.31 -19.51 -7.08
N THR A 60 -6.45 -20.02 -6.60
CA THR A 60 -6.57 -21.40 -6.09
C THR A 60 -6.98 -22.40 -7.16
N GLY A 61 -7.64 -21.95 -8.23
CA GLY A 61 -8.24 -22.80 -9.26
C GLY A 61 -9.52 -23.53 -8.81
N ALA A 62 -10.12 -23.13 -7.68
CA ALA A 62 -11.32 -23.72 -7.11
C ALA A 62 -12.28 -22.62 -6.63
N SER A 63 -13.57 -22.92 -6.51
CA SER A 63 -14.52 -21.99 -5.90
C SER A 63 -14.16 -21.72 -4.43
N ILE A 64 -14.55 -20.57 -3.89
CA ILE A 64 -14.34 -20.28 -2.46
C ILE A 64 -14.93 -21.37 -1.57
N GLU A 65 -16.13 -21.84 -1.92
CA GLU A 65 -16.87 -22.87 -1.19
C GLU A 65 -16.19 -24.25 -1.24
N ASP A 66 -15.46 -24.56 -2.32
CA ASP A 66 -14.71 -25.82 -2.43
C ASP A 66 -13.34 -25.74 -1.72
N TYR A 67 -12.77 -24.55 -1.59
CA TYR A 67 -11.43 -24.35 -1.03
C TYR A 67 -11.44 -24.07 0.47
N PHE A 68 -12.41 -23.31 0.97
CA PHE A 68 -12.51 -22.90 2.38
C PHE A 68 -13.73 -23.54 3.07
N ASP A 69 -13.57 -23.93 4.34
CA ASP A 69 -14.68 -24.41 5.17
C ASP A 69 -15.67 -23.29 5.52
N ALA A 70 -15.20 -22.04 5.52
CA ALA A 70 -15.99 -20.84 5.75
C ALA A 70 -15.28 -19.62 5.18
N TRP A 71 -16.03 -18.62 4.73
CA TRP A 71 -15.53 -17.37 4.18
C TRP A 71 -16.42 -16.19 4.58
N GLU A 72 -15.81 -15.08 5.03
CA GLU A 72 -16.51 -13.83 5.32
C GLU A 72 -16.31 -12.82 4.19
N ASP A 73 -17.41 -12.40 3.55
CA ASP A 73 -17.38 -11.43 2.44
C ASP A 73 -17.05 -10.01 2.92
N GLU A 74 -17.39 -9.66 4.15
CA GLU A 74 -17.00 -8.39 4.74
C GLU A 74 -15.53 -8.46 5.16
N PRO A 75 -14.66 -7.56 4.67
CA PRO A 75 -13.25 -7.57 5.06
C PRO A 75 -13.10 -7.19 6.54
N LEU A 76 -12.26 -7.92 7.26
CA LEU A 76 -11.84 -7.60 8.62
C LEU A 76 -11.11 -6.25 8.68
N ALA A 77 -10.32 -5.96 7.65
CA ALA A 77 -9.59 -4.70 7.50
C ALA A 77 -9.29 -4.39 6.04
N SER A 78 -9.21 -3.11 5.69
CA SER A 78 -8.76 -2.63 4.38
C SER A 78 -7.57 -1.69 4.51
N GLY A 79 -6.48 -2.02 3.80
CA GLY A 79 -5.28 -1.20 3.66
C GLY A 79 -5.12 -0.67 2.24
N SER A 80 -4.06 0.10 2.01
CA SER A 80 -3.82 0.78 0.72
C SER A 80 -3.41 -0.16 -0.43
N ILE A 81 -3.08 -1.42 -0.16
CA ILE A 81 -2.67 -2.43 -1.15
C ILE A 81 -3.72 -3.52 -1.33
N GLY A 82 -4.47 -3.82 -0.29
CA GLY A 82 -5.45 -4.90 -0.28
C GLY A 82 -6.26 -4.90 1.00
N GLN A 83 -7.19 -5.83 1.08
CA GLN A 83 -8.04 -6.05 2.23
C GLN A 83 -7.90 -7.49 2.73
N VAL A 84 -8.18 -7.69 4.01
CA VAL A 84 -8.01 -8.97 4.70
C VAL A 84 -9.40 -9.51 5.04
N HIS A 85 -9.64 -10.75 4.64
CA HIS A 85 -10.86 -11.50 4.93
C HIS A 85 -10.58 -12.57 5.99
N LEU A 86 -11.59 -12.86 6.80
CA LEU A 86 -11.57 -14.01 7.69
C LEU A 86 -12.09 -15.23 6.92
N ALA A 87 -11.36 -16.33 7.00
CA ALA A 87 -11.79 -17.61 6.44
C ALA A 87 -11.44 -18.76 7.37
N ARG A 88 -11.91 -19.96 7.04
CA ARG A 88 -11.55 -21.20 7.72
C ARG A 88 -11.03 -22.20 6.69
N LEU A 89 -9.89 -22.81 6.99
CA LEU A 89 -9.24 -23.79 6.14
C LEU A 89 -8.79 -24.98 7.00
N ASN A 90 -9.23 -26.19 6.65
CA ASN A 90 -8.93 -27.42 7.40
C ASN A 90 -9.23 -27.29 8.90
N GLY A 91 -10.37 -26.68 9.23
CA GLY A 91 -10.85 -26.44 10.60
C GLY A 91 -10.20 -25.25 11.32
N SER A 92 -9.15 -24.64 10.76
CA SER A 92 -8.41 -23.53 11.38
C SER A 92 -8.82 -22.17 10.82
N ALA A 93 -8.95 -21.16 11.68
CA ALA A 93 -9.18 -19.79 11.24
C ALA A 93 -7.93 -19.21 10.57
N VAL A 94 -8.10 -18.61 9.39
CA VAL A 94 -7.02 -18.02 8.60
C VAL A 94 -7.39 -16.60 8.17
N ALA A 95 -6.38 -15.74 8.03
CA ALA A 95 -6.53 -14.40 7.47
C ALA A 95 -6.10 -14.44 6.00
N VAL A 96 -7.01 -14.11 5.09
CA VAL A 96 -6.77 -14.13 3.65
C VAL A 96 -6.65 -12.71 3.14
N LYS A 97 -5.44 -12.30 2.76
CA LYS A 97 -5.19 -10.97 2.21
C LYS A 97 -5.37 -10.98 0.69
N VAL A 98 -6.27 -10.15 0.19
CA VAL A 98 -6.57 -10.00 -1.23
C VAL A 98 -6.16 -8.60 -1.68
N ARG A 99 -5.41 -8.51 -2.78
CA ARG A 99 -4.97 -7.23 -3.34
C ARG A 99 -6.15 -6.45 -3.93
N HIS A 100 -6.13 -5.13 -3.81
CA HIS A 100 -7.08 -4.26 -4.50
C HIS A 100 -6.88 -4.35 -6.02
N PRO A 101 -7.96 -4.25 -6.81
CA PRO A 101 -7.85 -4.22 -8.26
C PRO A 101 -7.00 -3.03 -8.71
N ARG A 102 -6.17 -3.22 -9.74
CA ARG A 102 -5.30 -2.19 -10.36
C ARG A 102 -4.18 -1.63 -9.49
N VAL A 103 -4.05 -2.05 -8.23
CA VAL A 103 -2.95 -1.60 -7.35
C VAL A 103 -1.57 -1.84 -7.98
N GLY A 104 -1.35 -2.92 -8.72
CA GLY A 104 -0.07 -3.17 -9.38
C GLY A 104 0.31 -2.09 -10.40
N ALA A 105 -0.61 -1.76 -11.31
CA ALA A 105 -0.39 -0.75 -12.35
C ALA A 105 -0.33 0.67 -11.77
N GLU A 106 -1.18 0.96 -10.78
CA GLU A 106 -1.16 2.24 -10.07
C GLU A 106 0.18 2.43 -9.35
N LEU A 107 0.64 1.43 -8.60
CA LEU A 107 1.92 1.46 -7.89
C LEU A 107 3.12 1.70 -8.81
N GLU A 108 3.15 1.11 -10.00
CA GLU A 108 4.28 1.30 -10.92
C GLU A 108 4.32 2.72 -11.49
N ALA A 109 3.17 3.27 -11.90
CA ALA A 109 3.08 4.66 -12.37
C ALA A 109 3.47 5.65 -11.26
N ASP A 110 3.01 5.35 -10.06
CA ASP A 110 3.28 6.04 -8.81
C ASP A 110 4.78 6.06 -8.47
N PHE A 111 5.48 4.95 -8.64
CA PHE A 111 6.94 4.88 -8.44
C PHE A 111 7.71 5.73 -9.45
N ARG A 112 7.34 5.69 -10.72
CA ARG A 112 8.00 6.51 -11.75
C ARG A 112 7.87 8.00 -11.44
N LEU A 113 6.71 8.42 -10.92
CA LEU A 113 6.49 9.80 -10.49
C LEU A 113 7.36 10.17 -9.28
N LEU A 114 7.42 9.30 -8.27
CA LEU A 114 8.25 9.50 -7.08
C LEU A 114 9.74 9.59 -7.43
N GLU A 115 10.22 8.72 -8.33
CA GLU A 115 11.60 8.77 -8.82
C GLU A 115 11.89 10.11 -9.52
N LEU A 116 11.00 10.57 -10.40
CA LEU A 116 11.14 11.85 -11.09
C LEU A 116 11.21 13.03 -10.11
N LEU A 117 10.33 13.05 -9.11
CA LEU A 117 10.30 14.07 -8.06
C LEU A 117 11.57 14.04 -7.21
N ALA A 118 12.04 12.85 -6.84
CA ALA A 118 13.29 12.69 -6.10
C ALA A 118 14.49 13.23 -6.89
N ARG A 119 14.57 12.98 -8.21
CA ARG A 119 15.62 13.58 -9.06
C ARG A 119 15.55 15.11 -9.07
N ALA A 120 14.34 15.67 -9.13
CA ALA A 120 14.17 17.12 -9.12
C ALA A 120 14.62 17.73 -7.79
N VAL A 121 14.27 17.10 -6.65
CA VAL A 121 14.69 17.56 -5.31
C VAL A 121 16.21 17.50 -5.14
N ASP A 122 16.84 16.39 -5.52
CA ASP A 122 18.29 16.22 -5.39
C ASP A 122 19.10 17.10 -6.37
N SER A 123 18.45 17.64 -7.40
CA SER A 123 19.06 18.64 -8.29
C SER A 123 19.19 20.03 -7.66
N VAL A 124 18.47 20.31 -6.57
CA VAL A 124 18.53 21.57 -5.83
C VAL A 124 19.65 21.50 -4.77
N PRO A 125 20.73 22.31 -4.87
CA PRO A 125 21.90 22.18 -3.99
C PRO A 125 21.59 22.27 -2.49
N GLY A 126 20.61 23.11 -2.11
CA GLY A 126 20.19 23.29 -0.71
C GLY A 126 19.34 22.14 -0.14
N LEU A 127 18.92 21.18 -0.97
CA LEU A 127 18.05 20.06 -0.59
C LEU A 127 18.72 18.69 -0.76
N ARG A 128 19.94 18.64 -1.31
CA ARG A 128 20.71 17.40 -1.52
C ARG A 128 20.93 16.55 -0.26
N TRP A 129 20.94 17.17 0.91
CA TRP A 129 21.10 16.48 2.19
C TRP A 129 19.90 15.57 2.53
N LEU A 130 18.76 15.73 1.85
CA LEU A 130 17.58 14.88 1.99
C LEU A 130 17.77 13.50 1.36
N ASP A 131 18.72 13.34 0.43
CA ASP A 131 18.98 12.10 -0.32
C ASP A 131 17.69 11.43 -0.83
N ALA A 132 16.85 12.22 -1.51
CA ALA A 132 15.47 11.85 -1.82
C ALA A 132 15.40 10.60 -2.71
N GLN A 133 16.39 10.39 -3.58
CA GLN A 133 16.48 9.18 -4.38
C GLN A 133 16.70 7.92 -3.54
N SER A 134 17.55 7.97 -2.52
CA SER A 134 17.78 6.84 -1.63
C SER A 134 16.53 6.52 -0.82
N THR A 135 15.86 7.55 -0.31
CA THR A 135 14.56 7.45 0.37
C THR A 135 13.51 6.78 -0.50
N VAL A 136 13.35 7.21 -1.76
CA VAL A 136 12.40 6.61 -2.71
C VAL A 136 12.77 5.16 -3.05
N LYS A 137 14.06 4.82 -3.17
CA LYS A 137 14.50 3.43 -3.39
C LYS A 137 14.16 2.52 -2.21
N GLN A 138 14.39 2.99 -0.97
CA GLN A 138 14.03 2.24 0.24
C GLN A 138 12.52 2.03 0.34
N PHE A 139 11.74 3.06 0.03
CA PHE A 139 10.29 2.96 -0.06
C PHE A 139 9.85 1.98 -1.17
N GLY A 140 10.50 2.04 -2.34
CA GLY A 140 10.42 1.08 -3.45
C GLY A 140 10.44 -0.36 -2.99
N TRP A 141 11.52 -0.70 -2.32
CA TRP A 141 11.75 -2.03 -1.81
C TRP A 141 10.69 -2.45 -0.77
N ALA A 142 10.33 -1.57 0.17
CA ALA A 142 9.35 -1.88 1.20
C ALA A 142 7.95 -2.14 0.61
N LEU A 143 7.55 -1.36 -0.40
CA LEU A 143 6.24 -1.49 -1.01
C LEU A 143 6.12 -2.70 -1.93
N GLN A 144 7.20 -3.07 -2.63
CA GLN A 144 7.25 -4.31 -3.42
C GLN A 144 7.02 -5.54 -2.53
N ARG A 145 7.60 -5.57 -1.33
CA ARG A 145 7.33 -6.64 -0.35
C ARG A 145 5.87 -6.70 0.09
N GLN A 146 5.21 -5.56 0.29
CA GLN A 146 3.79 -5.54 0.64
C GLN A 146 2.87 -5.89 -0.54
N ALA A 147 3.33 -5.69 -1.78
CA ALA A 147 2.60 -6.06 -2.98
C ALA A 147 2.79 -7.54 -3.37
N SER A 148 3.90 -8.15 -2.96
CA SER A 148 4.19 -9.58 -3.12
C SER A 148 3.70 -10.36 -1.90
N LEU A 149 2.48 -10.89 -1.98
CA LEU A 149 1.89 -11.69 -0.90
C LEU A 149 2.69 -12.97 -0.60
N GLU A 150 3.42 -13.49 -1.59
CA GLU A 150 4.32 -14.65 -1.44
C GLU A 150 5.55 -14.34 -0.57
N GLU A 151 6.10 -13.12 -0.68
CA GLU A 151 7.22 -12.68 0.17
C GLU A 151 6.78 -12.28 1.58
N GLU A 152 5.53 -11.81 1.73
CA GLU A 152 4.94 -11.46 3.03
C GLU A 152 4.62 -12.70 3.88
N ALA A 153 4.43 -13.87 3.26
CA ALA A 153 4.12 -15.13 3.93
C ALA A 153 5.34 -15.89 4.48
N ARG A 154 6.57 -15.44 4.19
CA ARG A 154 7.84 -16.03 4.66
C ARG A 154 8.42 -15.30 5.87
#